data_AF-A0ABD4ZWN3-F1
#
_entry.id   AF-A0ABD4ZWN3-F1
#
_cell.length_a   1.000
_cell.length_b   1.000
_cell.length_c   1.000
_cell.angle_alpha   90.00
_cell.angle_beta   90.00
_cell.angle_gamma   90.00
#
_symmetry.space_group_name_H-M   'P 1'
#
loop_
_entity.id
_entity.type
_entity.pdbx_description
1 polymer ?
#
loop_
_entity_poly.entity_id
_entity_poly.type
_entity_poly.pdbx_seq_one_letter_code
_entity_poly.pdbx_strand_id
1 'polypeptide(L)'
;MKTGIVEGKKYRLRRNFSFSGHNLAKGIWIRVVEIAYPIAYCIADEGQKEVTMEINIQRLAPILDFSSETSSFGNCDNCHCDIVYQPKRGLNLGYLCNECVDKLGYTDK
;
A
#
# COMPACT_ATOMS: atom_id res chain seq x y z
N MET A 1 20.57 10.27 -3.62
CA MET A 1 19.57 9.17 -3.70
C MET A 1 18.68 9.29 -2.48
N LYS A 2 17.34 9.29 -2.66
CA LYS A 2 16.39 9.17 -1.55
C LYS A 2 16.56 7.79 -0.92
N THR A 3 16.90 7.72 0.37
CA THR A 3 17.21 6.46 1.09
C THR A 3 16.17 6.11 2.16
N GLY A 4 15.12 6.91 2.30
CA GLY A 4 14.09 6.74 3.31
C GLY A 4 12.82 6.14 2.74
N ILE A 5 12.22 5.21 3.49
CA ILE A 5 10.83 4.79 3.26
C ILE A 5 9.92 5.91 3.76
N VAL A 6 8.93 6.29 2.95
CA VAL A 6 8.00 7.39 3.24
C VAL A 6 6.59 6.84 3.43
N GLU A 7 5.91 7.31 4.48
CA GLU A 7 4.49 7.06 4.75
C GLU A 7 3.58 7.53 3.60
N GLY A 8 2.46 6.83 3.38
CA GLY A 8 1.50 7.15 2.33
C GLY A 8 2.03 6.91 0.91
N LYS A 9 3.18 6.24 0.76
CA LYS A 9 3.74 5.83 -0.54
C LYS A 9 3.64 4.33 -0.73
N LYS A 10 3.74 3.90 -1.99
CA LYS A 10 3.94 2.49 -2.33
C LYS A 10 5.19 2.27 -3.16
N TYR A 11 5.77 1.09 -3.01
CA TYR A 11 7.01 0.65 -3.65
C TYR A 11 6.85 -0.79 -4.13
N ARG A 12 7.49 -1.15 -5.24
CA ARG A 12 7.56 -2.55 -5.69
C ARG A 12 8.62 -3.33 -4.90
N LEU A 13 8.38 -4.62 -4.69
CA LEU A 13 9.42 -5.53 -4.23
C LEU A 13 10.48 -5.78 -5.31
N ARG A 14 11.76 -5.67 -4.96
CA ARG A 14 12.90 -5.99 -5.84
C ARG A 14 13.10 -7.49 -6.05
N ARG A 15 12.66 -8.30 -5.09
CA ARG A 15 12.83 -9.76 -5.04
C ARG A 15 11.69 -10.40 -4.26
N ASN A 16 11.57 -11.72 -4.36
CA ASN A 16 10.64 -12.47 -3.52
C ASN A 16 10.99 -12.27 -2.05
N PHE A 17 9.98 -12.19 -1.20
CA PHE A 17 10.14 -11.94 0.22
C PHE A 17 9.14 -12.76 1.03
N SER A 18 9.64 -13.49 2.02
CA SER A 18 8.80 -14.28 2.91
C SER A 18 8.57 -13.53 4.23
N PHE A 19 7.31 -13.41 4.64
CA PHE A 19 6.92 -12.75 5.88
C PHE A 19 5.81 -13.54 6.57
N SER A 20 6.04 -13.99 7.81
CA SER A 20 5.06 -14.70 8.63
C SER A 20 4.32 -15.83 7.91
N GLY A 21 5.02 -16.62 7.09
CA GLY A 21 4.46 -17.72 6.29
C GLY A 21 3.85 -17.31 4.94
N HIS A 22 3.78 -16.03 4.63
CA HIS A 22 3.40 -15.52 3.31
C HIS A 22 4.61 -15.37 2.41
N ASN A 23 4.49 -15.76 1.14
CA ASN A 23 5.53 -15.59 0.13
C ASN A 23 5.12 -14.52 -0.88
N LEU A 24 5.63 -13.31 -0.70
CA LEU A 24 5.36 -12.18 -1.58
C LEU A 24 6.29 -12.24 -2.80
N ALA A 25 5.71 -12.24 -4.00
CA ALA A 25 6.46 -12.26 -5.24
C ALA A 25 7.16 -10.91 -5.54
N LYS A 26 8.28 -10.98 -6.27
CA LYS A 26 8.92 -9.81 -6.87
C LYS A 26 7.90 -8.99 -7.67
N GLY A 27 8.00 -7.66 -7.57
CA GLY A 27 7.15 -6.73 -8.32
C GLY A 27 5.83 -6.37 -7.64
N ILE A 28 5.44 -7.08 -6.59
CA ILE A 28 4.26 -6.74 -5.76
C ILE A 28 4.42 -5.36 -5.15
N TRP A 29 3.32 -4.62 -5.08
CA TRP A 29 3.25 -3.32 -4.43
C TRP A 29 3.14 -3.48 -2.92
N ILE A 30 4.06 -2.83 -2.21
CA ILE A 30 4.05 -2.64 -0.77
C ILE A 30 3.64 -1.20 -0.49
N ARG A 31 2.46 -1.03 0.09
CA ARG A 31 1.96 0.25 0.58
C ARG A 31 2.47 0.47 1.99
N VAL A 32 3.01 1.65 2.28
CA VAL A 32 3.48 2.05 3.61
C VAL A 32 2.39 2.92 4.22
N VAL A 33 1.68 2.36 5.19
CA VAL A 33 0.53 3.01 5.81
C VAL A 33 1.00 3.98 6.89
N GLU A 34 1.86 3.50 7.78
CA GLU A 34 2.36 4.24 8.95
C GLU A 34 3.77 3.76 9.31
N ILE A 35 4.61 4.63 9.86
CA ILE A 35 5.95 4.37 10.37
C ILE A 35 6.00 4.79 11.84
N ALA A 36 5.76 3.82 12.74
CA ALA A 36 6.07 3.95 14.15
C ALA A 36 7.50 3.46 14.40
N TYR A 37 8.48 4.34 14.15
CA TYR A 37 9.90 3.96 14.11
C TYR A 37 10.34 3.10 15.32
N PRO A 38 11.04 1.96 15.11
CA PRO A 38 11.62 1.47 13.85
C PRO A 38 10.69 0.54 13.05
N ILE A 39 9.41 0.47 13.39
CA ILE A 39 8.42 -0.40 12.75
C ILE A 39 7.69 0.38 11.65
N ALA A 40 7.46 -0.28 10.52
CA ALA A 40 6.58 0.18 9.46
C ALA A 40 5.38 -0.76 9.36
N TYR A 41 4.18 -0.17 9.36
CA TYR A 41 2.92 -0.82 9.06
C TYR A 41 2.69 -0.74 7.55
N CYS A 42 2.67 -1.90 6.91
CA CYS A 42 2.60 -2.02 5.47
C CYS A 42 1.47 -2.95 5.03
N ILE A 43 1.01 -2.77 3.80
CA ILE A 43 0.06 -3.68 3.14
C ILE A 43 0.68 -4.11 1.81
N ALA A 44 0.91 -5.42 1.63
CA ALA A 44 1.28 -6.00 0.36
C ALA A 44 0.03 -6.35 -0.45
N ASP A 45 -0.03 -5.92 -1.71
CA ASP A 45 -1.16 -6.14 -2.61
C ASP A 45 -0.90 -7.33 -3.55
N GLU A 46 -1.54 -8.47 -3.29
CA GLU A 46 -1.49 -9.67 -4.15
C GLU A 46 -2.69 -9.70 -5.14
N GLY A 47 -3.32 -8.55 -5.41
CA GLY A 47 -4.46 -8.40 -6.30
C GLY A 47 -5.79 -8.80 -5.65
N GLN A 48 -5.94 -10.08 -5.31
CA GLN A 48 -7.17 -10.59 -4.65
C GLN A 48 -7.06 -10.64 -3.12
N LYS A 49 -5.84 -10.57 -2.60
CA LYS A 49 -5.55 -10.63 -1.17
C LYS A 49 -4.59 -9.51 -0.80
N GLU A 50 -4.78 -9.01 0.40
CA GLU A 50 -3.85 -8.10 1.05
C GLU A 50 -3.17 -8.83 2.21
N VAL A 51 -1.86 -8.59 2.38
CA VAL A 51 -1.10 -9.07 3.53
C VAL A 51 -0.65 -7.86 4.32
N THR A 52 -1.18 -7.71 5.54
CA THR A 52 -0.73 -6.71 6.49
C THR A 52 0.60 -7.15 7.10
N MET A 53 1.57 -6.25 7.12
CA MET A 53 2.91 -6.50 7.64
C MET A 53 3.30 -5.43 8.64
N GLU A 54 3.71 -5.85 9.83
CA GLU A 54 4.43 -5.02 10.79
C GLU A 54 5.89 -5.44 10.73
N ILE A 55 6.73 -4.59 10.13
CA ILE A 55 8.11 -4.97 9.82
C ILE A 55 9.08 -3.85 10.17
N ASN A 56 10.23 -4.24 10.71
CA ASN A 56 11.31 -3.30 10.95
C ASN A 56 11.76 -2.66 9.63
N ILE A 57 11.83 -1.33 9.60
CA ILE A 57 12.16 -0.52 8.43
C ILE A 57 13.51 -0.90 7.82
N GLN A 58 14.50 -1.29 8.63
CA GLN A 58 15.83 -1.71 8.18
C GLN A 58 15.80 -3.07 7.46
N ARG A 59 14.82 -3.93 7.77
CA ARG A 59 14.59 -5.19 7.04
C ARG A 59 13.82 -4.95 5.75
N LEU A 60 12.93 -3.96 5.72
CA LEU A 60 12.10 -3.62 4.57
C LEU A 60 12.87 -2.83 3.50
N ALA A 61 13.66 -1.84 3.89
CA ALA A 61 14.41 -0.98 2.96
C ALA A 61 15.22 -1.73 1.89
N PRO A 62 16.01 -2.79 2.20
CA PRO A 62 16.83 -3.47 1.18
C PRO A 62 16.02 -4.30 0.18
N ILE A 63 14.73 -4.57 0.44
CA ILE A 63 13.87 -5.35 -0.45
C ILE A 63 12.93 -4.51 -1.31
N LEU A 64 12.81 -3.20 -1.02
CA LEU A 64 11.98 -2.28 -1.78
C LEU A 64 12.74 -1.66 -2.95
N ASP A 65 12.00 -1.39 -4.03
CA ASP A 65 12.50 -0.62 -5.15
C ASP A 65 12.18 0.87 -5.02
N PHE A 66 13.13 1.65 -4.51
CA PHE A 66 12.95 3.08 -4.31
C PHE A 66 12.74 3.87 -5.61
N SER A 67 13.16 3.37 -6.79
CA SER A 67 12.83 4.01 -8.07
C SER A 67 11.35 3.87 -8.46
N SER A 68 10.62 2.96 -7.81
CA SER A 68 9.19 2.75 -8.05
C SER A 68 8.28 3.52 -7.10
N GLU A 69 8.84 4.38 -6.23
CA GLU A 69 8.08 5.23 -5.31
C GLU A 69 6.97 5.95 -6.07
N THR A 70 5.72 5.78 -5.61
CA THR A 70 4.59 6.50 -6.17
C THR A 70 3.55 6.81 -5.10
N SER A 71 2.81 7.89 -5.36
CA SER A 71 1.63 8.27 -4.58
C SER A 71 0.34 7.72 -5.19
N SER A 72 0.37 7.28 -6.46
CA SER A 72 -0.84 6.75 -7.12
C SER A 72 -1.12 5.34 -6.61
N PHE A 73 -2.31 5.13 -6.08
CA PHE A 73 -2.84 3.85 -5.62
C PHE A 73 -3.62 3.11 -6.70
N GLY A 74 -3.87 3.78 -7.83
CA GLY A 74 -4.70 3.29 -8.94
C GLY A 74 -5.86 4.23 -9.16
N ASN A 75 -6.72 3.89 -10.12
CA ASN A 75 -7.89 4.66 -10.44
C ASN A 75 -9.06 4.23 -9.54
N CYS A 76 -9.92 5.18 -9.18
CA CYS A 76 -11.19 4.88 -8.56
C CYS A 76 -12.03 4.01 -9.49
N ASP A 77 -12.55 2.90 -8.99
CA ASP A 77 -13.37 1.97 -9.78
C ASP A 77 -14.71 2.60 -10.20
N ASN A 78 -15.13 3.69 -9.54
CA ASN A 78 -16.36 4.43 -9.87
C ASN A 78 -16.13 5.69 -10.74
N CYS A 79 -15.21 6.60 -10.36
CA CYS A 79 -14.95 7.83 -11.14
C CYS A 79 -13.76 7.79 -12.08
N HIS A 80 -12.95 6.72 -12.05
CA HIS A 80 -11.69 6.58 -12.80
C HIS A 80 -10.64 7.69 -12.54
N CYS A 81 -10.93 8.58 -11.60
CA CYS A 81 -10.02 9.57 -11.02
C CYS A 81 -8.84 8.85 -10.34
N ASP A 82 -7.61 9.36 -10.50
CA ASP A 82 -6.42 8.79 -9.84
C ASP A 82 -6.47 9.00 -8.33
N ILE A 83 -6.22 7.95 -7.57
CA ILE A 83 -6.24 7.98 -6.12
C ILE A 83 -4.80 8.18 -5.65
N VAL A 84 -4.47 9.39 -5.21
CA VAL A 84 -3.11 9.78 -4.79
C VAL A 84 -2.89 9.74 -3.27
N TYR A 85 -3.86 9.23 -2.53
CA TYR A 85 -3.88 9.09 -1.08
C TYR A 85 -4.25 7.67 -0.70
N GLN A 86 -3.96 7.26 0.54
CA GLN A 86 -4.33 5.94 1.05
C GLN A 86 -5.86 5.77 0.92
N PRO A 87 -6.35 4.89 0.04
CA PRO A 87 -7.78 4.69 -0.12
C PRO A 87 -8.35 3.99 1.12
N LYS A 88 -9.52 4.43 1.57
CA LYS A 88 -10.34 3.63 2.48
C LYS A 88 -10.84 2.44 1.69
N ARG A 89 -10.57 1.22 2.17
CA ARG A 89 -11.10 0.01 1.52
C ARG A 89 -12.61 -0.01 1.78
N GLY A 90 -13.39 0.42 0.79
CA GLY A 90 -14.84 0.19 0.78
C GLY A 90 -15.06 -1.31 0.78
N LEU A 91 -15.71 -1.83 1.83
CA LEU A 91 -16.05 -3.24 2.01
C LEU A 91 -16.44 -3.90 0.66
N ASN A 92 -15.54 -4.71 0.10
CA ASN A 92 -15.75 -5.49 -1.14
C ASN A 92 -16.01 -4.70 -2.45
N LEU A 93 -15.74 -3.39 -2.54
CA LEU A 93 -16.04 -2.57 -3.73
C LEU A 93 -14.81 -2.03 -4.48
N GLY A 94 -13.62 -2.61 -4.25
CA GLY A 94 -12.39 -2.17 -4.91
C GLY A 94 -11.83 -0.87 -4.34
N TYR A 95 -11.13 -0.10 -5.16
CA TYR A 95 -10.54 1.18 -4.78
C TYR A 95 -11.50 2.33 -5.10
N LEU A 96 -11.96 3.05 -4.08
CA LEU A 96 -12.82 4.21 -4.24
C LEU A 96 -12.14 5.47 -3.72
N CYS A 97 -12.34 6.59 -4.42
CA CYS A 97 -11.96 7.91 -3.91
C CYS A 97 -12.95 8.35 -2.81
N ASN A 98 -12.51 9.22 -1.90
CA ASN A 98 -13.30 9.74 -0.78
C ASN A 98 -14.67 10.28 -1.23
N GLU A 99 -14.73 11.06 -2.32
CA GLU A 99 -16.01 11.56 -2.84
C GLU A 99 -16.99 10.45 -3.24
N CYS A 100 -16.48 9.33 -3.79
CA CYS A 100 -17.30 8.19 -4.13
C CYS A 100 -17.72 7.41 -2.89
N VAL A 101 -16.85 7.29 -1.88
CA VAL A 101 -17.17 6.69 -0.58
C VAL A 101 -18.26 7.48 0.13
N ASP A 102 -18.16 8.81 0.17
CA ASP A 102 -19.13 9.70 0.81
C ASP A 102 -20.51 9.62 0.13
N LYS A 103 -20.54 9.58 -1.21
CA LYS A 103 -21.78 9.41 -1.99
C LYS A 103 -22.47 8.07 -1.74
N LEU A 104 -21.72 7.03 -1.38
CA LEU A 104 -22.26 5.73 -1.00
C LEU A 104 -22.77 5.69 0.44
N GLY A 105 -22.63 6.78 1.20
CA GLY A 105 -23.06 6.85 2.61
C GLY A 105 -22.15 6.10 3.57
N TYR A 106 -20.93 5.74 3.15
CA TYR A 106 -19.89 5.19 4.02
C TYR A 106 -19.12 6.33 4.70
N THR A 107 -19.79 7.13 5.50
CA THR A 107 -19.10 8.04 6.42
C THR A 107 -18.69 7.25 7.65
N ASP A 108 -17.41 7.29 8.02
CA ASP A 108 -16.90 6.76 9.30
C ASP A 108 -17.84 7.22 10.43
N LYS A 109 -18.48 6.25 11.09
CA LYS A 109 -19.03 6.44 12.43
C LYS A 109 -18.03 5.92 13.44
#